data_AF-A0A2U9IWC0-F1
#
_entry.id   AF-A0A2U9IWC0-F1
#
_cell.length_a   1.000
_cell.length_b   1.000
_cell.length_c   1.000
_cell.angle_alpha   90.00
_cell.angle_beta   90.00
_cell.angle_gamma   90.00
#
_symmetry.space_group_name_H-M   'P 1'
#
loop_
_entity.id
_entity.type
_entity.pdbx_description
1 polymer ?
#
loop_
_entity_poly.entity_id
_entity_poly.type
_entity_poly.pdbx_seq_one_letter_code
_entity_poly.pdbx_strand_id
1 'polypeptide(L)'
;MFHHGFGHKGHRRGLRFAILFSISESPKNGIEIMKEIETMSRGFWKPSPGSLYPMLAKMTEEGFIRKKEDGRYELTSTGREEIELIRQRMAMMSRFKEGADQQPNSPEEIVKEMEFYVDYLEDLKRNDPEKIVLMKERIKRLSERLMEVIS
;
A
#
# COMPACT_ATOMS: atom_id res chain seq x y z
N MET A 1 14.41 -5.74 -25.97
CA MET A 1 13.47 -4.79 -25.34
C MET A 1 12.38 -5.59 -24.65
N PHE A 2 12.46 -5.76 -23.32
CA PHE A 2 11.50 -6.58 -22.58
C PHE A 2 10.36 -5.69 -22.05
N HIS A 3 9.23 -5.68 -22.75
CA HIS A 3 7.96 -5.21 -22.19
C HIS A 3 7.43 -6.31 -21.26
N HIS A 4 7.71 -6.21 -19.95
CA HIS A 4 7.00 -7.02 -18.96
C HIS A 4 5.65 -6.38 -18.68
N GLY A 5 4.61 -6.94 -19.30
CA GLY A 5 3.23 -6.67 -18.95
C GLY A 5 2.92 -7.15 -17.54
N PHE A 6 3.12 -6.29 -16.54
CA PHE A 6 2.47 -6.46 -15.25
C PHE A 6 0.95 -6.36 -15.48
N GLY A 7 0.22 -7.43 -15.19
CA GLY A 7 -1.23 -7.50 -15.46
C GLY A 7 -2.02 -6.30 -14.94
N HIS A 8 -3.17 -6.03 -15.57
CA HIS A 8 -4.06 -4.88 -15.30
C HIS A 8 -4.37 -4.60 -13.81
N LYS A 9 -4.29 -5.61 -12.92
CA LYS A 9 -4.51 -5.46 -11.47
C LYS A 9 -3.32 -4.85 -10.71
N GLY A 10 -2.08 -5.04 -11.17
CA GLY A 10 -0.88 -4.47 -10.55
C GLY A 10 -0.79 -2.96 -10.79
N HIS A 11 -1.02 -2.55 -12.04
CA HIS A 11 -1.07 -1.14 -12.44
C HIS A 11 -2.16 -0.33 -11.72
N ARG A 12 -3.33 -0.94 -11.46
CA ARG A 12 -4.42 -0.28 -10.72
C ARG A 12 -4.07 0.02 -9.26
N ARG A 13 -3.44 -0.92 -8.56
CA ARG A 13 -2.99 -0.70 -7.18
C ARG A 13 -1.88 0.35 -7.10
N GLY A 14 -0.92 0.30 -8.03
CA GLY A 14 0.15 1.29 -8.14
C GLY A 14 -0.37 2.70 -8.43
N LEU A 15 -1.36 2.84 -9.32
CA LEU A 15 -1.97 4.12 -9.67
C LEU A 15 -2.74 4.75 -8.53
N ARG A 16 -3.54 3.97 -7.79
CA ARG A 16 -4.25 4.49 -6.62
C ARG A 16 -3.28 5.06 -5.58
N PHE A 17 -2.21 4.32 -5.27
CA PHE A 17 -1.17 4.80 -4.37
C PHE A 17 -0.51 6.09 -4.87
N ALA A 18 -0.11 6.11 -6.14
CA ALA A 18 0.55 7.26 -6.74
C ALA A 18 -0.34 8.53 -6.74
N ILE A 19 -1.66 8.37 -6.93
CA ILE A 19 -2.63 9.47 -6.79
C ILE A 19 -2.69 9.97 -5.35
N LEU A 20 -2.89 9.08 -4.36
CA LEU A 20 -2.97 9.47 -2.94
C LEU A 20 -1.70 10.19 -2.47
N PHE A 21 -0.53 9.69 -2.88
CA PHE A 21 0.74 10.31 -2.57
C PHE A 21 0.89 11.68 -3.25
N SER A 22 0.54 11.80 -4.53
CA SER A 22 0.58 13.07 -5.26
C SER A 22 -0.24 14.16 -4.55
N ILE A 23 -1.45 13.84 -4.08
CA ILE A 23 -2.34 14.83 -3.46
C ILE A 23 -2.21 14.94 -1.93
N SER A 24 -1.25 14.23 -1.31
CA SER A 24 -1.08 14.26 0.16
C SER A 24 -0.59 15.60 0.67
N GLU A 25 0.27 16.26 -0.13
CA GLU A 25 0.88 17.55 0.24
C GLU A 25 -0.02 18.74 -0.12
N SER A 26 -0.71 18.68 -1.26
CA SER A 26 -1.61 19.74 -1.70
C SER A 26 -2.65 19.25 -2.72
N PRO A 27 -3.82 19.91 -2.81
CA PRO A 27 -4.81 19.58 -3.83
C PRO A 27 -4.30 19.84 -5.24
N LYS A 28 -4.52 18.89 -6.17
CA LYS A 28 -4.02 18.93 -7.56
C LYS A 28 -5.06 18.51 -8.58
N ASN A 29 -4.99 19.07 -9.78
CA ASN A 29 -5.81 18.64 -10.92
C ASN A 29 -5.21 17.39 -11.60
N GLY A 30 -5.95 16.78 -12.52
CA GLY A 30 -5.51 15.54 -13.18
C GLY A 30 -4.19 15.69 -13.96
N ILE A 31 -3.92 16.85 -14.56
CA ILE A 31 -2.68 17.10 -15.32
C ILE A 31 -1.49 17.19 -14.36
N GLU A 32 -1.66 17.92 -13.26
CA GLU A 32 -0.65 18.02 -12.19
C GLU A 32 -0.33 16.64 -11.61
N ILE A 33 -1.35 15.82 -11.32
CA ILE A 33 -1.18 14.46 -10.83
C ILE A 33 -0.38 13.60 -11.83
N MET A 34 -0.73 13.62 -13.12
CA MET A 34 0.02 12.86 -14.13
C MET A 34 1.49 13.29 -14.21
N LYS A 35 1.75 14.60 -14.15
CA LYS A 35 3.11 15.16 -14.21
C LYS A 35 3.92 14.82 -12.96
N GLU A 36 3.30 14.84 -11.79
CA GLU A 36 3.96 14.48 -10.55
C GLU A 36 4.30 12.99 -10.50
N ILE A 37 3.39 12.12 -10.95
CA ILE A 37 3.66 10.67 -11.05
C ILE A 37 4.81 10.38 -12.03
N GLU A 38 4.84 11.08 -13.17
CA GLU A 38 5.97 11.04 -14.11
C GLU A 38 7.28 11.49 -13.45
N THR A 39 7.24 12.56 -12.65
CA THR A 39 8.42 13.08 -11.94
C THR A 39 8.91 12.12 -10.86
N MET A 40 8.01 11.61 -10.02
CA MET A 40 8.31 10.64 -8.97
C MET A 40 8.91 9.34 -9.53
N SER A 41 8.41 8.91 -10.70
CA SER A 41 8.93 7.76 -11.41
C SER A 41 10.18 8.07 -12.25
N ARG A 42 10.79 9.26 -12.13
CA ARG A 42 11.96 9.69 -12.93
C ARG A 42 11.76 9.51 -14.44
N GLY A 43 10.54 9.74 -14.92
CA GLY A 43 10.14 9.60 -16.31
C GLY A 43 9.81 8.17 -16.76
N PHE A 44 9.96 7.14 -15.90
CA PHE A 44 9.68 5.76 -16.27
C PHE A 44 8.18 5.48 -16.48
N TRP A 45 7.30 6.27 -15.86
CA TRP A 45 5.88 6.01 -15.95
C TRP A 45 5.02 7.27 -15.83
N LYS A 46 4.20 7.50 -16.84
CA LYS A 46 3.13 8.49 -16.83
C LYS A 46 1.79 7.80 -17.07
N PRO A 47 0.83 7.87 -16.13
CA PRO A 47 -0.49 7.31 -16.38
C PRO A 47 -1.19 8.09 -17.50
N SER A 48 -1.93 7.37 -18.36
CA SER A 48 -2.73 8.02 -19.39
C SER A 48 -4.03 8.59 -18.80
N PRO A 49 -4.64 9.61 -19.45
CA PRO A 49 -5.97 10.11 -19.07
C PRO A 49 -7.01 8.99 -18.91
N GLY A 50 -7.00 8.00 -19.83
CA GLY A 50 -7.92 6.86 -19.80
C GLY A 50 -7.72 5.90 -18.64
N SER A 51 -6.58 5.96 -17.94
CA SER A 51 -6.35 5.22 -16.69
C SER A 51 -6.58 6.07 -15.44
N LEU A 52 -6.22 7.36 -15.50
CA LEU A 52 -6.30 8.29 -14.38
C LEU A 52 -7.73 8.67 -14.03
N TYR A 53 -8.50 9.19 -14.99
CA TYR A 53 -9.81 9.76 -14.69
C TYR A 53 -10.82 8.71 -14.18
N PRO A 54 -10.87 7.47 -14.73
CA PRO A 54 -11.69 6.42 -14.12
C PRO A 54 -11.26 6.07 -12.69
N MET A 55 -9.96 6.12 -12.38
CA MET A 55 -9.47 5.88 -11.03
C MET A 55 -9.85 7.02 -10.08
N LEU A 56 -9.74 8.28 -10.51
CA LEU A 56 -10.16 9.44 -9.72
C LEU A 56 -11.67 9.40 -9.42
N ALA A 57 -12.50 9.06 -10.41
CA ALA A 57 -13.94 8.89 -10.22
C ALA A 57 -14.21 7.82 -9.16
N LYS A 58 -13.62 6.63 -9.33
CA LYS A 58 -13.75 5.53 -8.38
C LYS A 58 -13.28 5.88 -6.97
N MET A 59 -12.13 6.55 -6.82
CA MET A 59 -11.62 6.95 -5.50
C MET A 59 -12.49 8.03 -4.84
N THR A 60 -13.20 8.84 -5.64
CA THR A 60 -14.18 9.80 -5.13
C THR A 60 -15.43 9.08 -4.62
N GLU A 61 -15.94 8.10 -5.37
CA GLU A 61 -17.05 7.23 -4.95
C GLU A 61 -16.72 6.42 -3.69
N GLU A 62 -15.50 5.88 -3.60
CA GLU A 62 -14.99 5.17 -2.43
C GLU A 62 -14.69 6.09 -1.24
N GLY A 63 -14.79 7.41 -1.40
CA GLY A 63 -14.63 8.39 -0.32
C GLY A 63 -13.19 8.65 0.10
N PHE A 64 -12.17 8.20 -0.65
CA PHE A 64 -10.76 8.48 -0.35
C PHE A 64 -10.34 9.90 -0.76
N ILE A 65 -10.97 10.45 -1.80
CA ILE A 65 -10.67 11.78 -2.32
C ILE A 65 -11.94 12.57 -2.56
N ARG A 66 -11.84 13.89 -2.61
CA ARG A 66 -12.92 14.78 -3.01
C ARG A 66 -12.46 15.69 -4.14
N LYS A 67 -13.33 15.90 -5.13
CA LYS A 67 -13.13 16.90 -6.18
C LYS A 67 -13.65 18.26 -5.71
N LYS A 68 -12.81 19.29 -5.80
CA LYS A 68 -13.12 20.68 -5.52
C LYS A 68 -13.80 21.33 -6.73
N GLU A 69 -14.44 22.48 -6.49
CA GLU A 69 -15.11 23.27 -7.53
C GLU A 69 -14.15 23.73 -8.64
N ASP A 70 -12.90 24.03 -8.28
CA ASP A 70 -11.83 24.40 -9.22
C ASP A 70 -11.23 23.22 -10.00
N GLY A 71 -11.81 22.02 -9.85
CA GLY A 71 -11.41 20.81 -10.56
C GLY A 71 -10.20 20.07 -9.97
N ARG A 72 -9.63 20.56 -8.86
CA ARG A 72 -8.56 19.85 -8.13
C ARG A 72 -9.13 18.77 -7.22
N TYR A 73 -8.31 17.78 -6.90
CA TYR A 73 -8.63 16.68 -6.00
C TYR A 73 -7.83 16.83 -4.71
N GLU A 74 -8.46 16.54 -3.58
CA GLU A 74 -7.85 16.54 -2.25
C GLU A 74 -8.21 15.28 -1.46
N LEU A 75 -7.37 14.92 -0.49
CA LEU A 75 -7.66 13.80 0.42
C LEU A 75 -8.82 14.14 1.36
N THR A 76 -9.70 13.16 1.54
CA THR A 76 -10.63 13.12 2.69
C THR A 76 -9.89 12.61 3.93
N SER A 77 -10.57 12.54 5.09
CA SER A 77 -10.02 11.91 6.29
C SER A 77 -9.62 10.45 6.03
N THR A 78 -10.50 9.68 5.38
CA THR A 78 -10.23 8.28 4.98
C THR A 78 -9.03 8.16 4.03
N GLY A 79 -8.88 9.09 3.09
CA GLY A 79 -7.70 9.15 2.22
C GLY A 79 -6.39 9.41 2.96
N ARG A 80 -6.43 10.24 4.02
CA ARG A 80 -5.26 10.53 4.87
C ARG A 80 -4.85 9.32 5.71
N GLU A 81 -5.81 8.61 6.28
CA GLU A 81 -5.55 7.37 7.02
C GLU A 81 -4.92 6.30 6.11
N GLU A 82 -5.47 6.12 4.91
CA GLU A 82 -4.97 5.14 3.94
C GLU A 82 -3.51 5.43 3.54
N ILE A 83 -3.17 6.69 3.20
CA ILE A 83 -1.79 7.01 2.80
C ILE A 83 -0.81 6.89 3.96
N GLU A 84 -1.24 7.18 5.18
CA GLU A 84 -0.40 7.04 6.37
C GLU A 84 -0.12 5.56 6.68
N LEU A 85 -1.12 4.68 6.60
CA LEU A 85 -0.93 3.24 6.72
C LEU A 85 0.03 2.71 5.64
N ILE A 86 -0.06 3.22 4.41
CA ILE A 86 0.85 2.83 3.34
C ILE A 86 2.27 3.34 3.62
N ARG A 87 2.43 4.59 4.09
CA ARG A 87 3.74 5.16 4.50
C ARG A 87 4.37 4.34 5.62
N GLN A 88 3.61 3.97 6.64
CA GLN A 88 4.08 3.10 7.73
C GLN A 88 4.53 1.74 7.22
N ARG A 89 3.74 1.09 6.35
CA ARG A 89 4.13 -0.19 5.72
C ARG A 89 5.40 -0.05 4.88
N MET A 90 5.53 1.03 4.09
CA MET A 90 6.73 1.25 3.29
C MET A 90 7.95 1.56 4.14
N ALA A 91 7.82 2.37 5.20
CA ALA A 91 8.91 2.62 6.15
C ALA A 91 9.35 1.32 6.81
N MET A 92 8.40 0.46 7.16
CA MET A 92 8.68 -0.86 7.70
C MET A 92 9.42 -1.75 6.68
N MET A 93 8.92 -1.84 5.44
CA MET A 93 9.61 -2.55 4.36
C MET A 93 10.99 -1.99 4.05
N SER A 94 11.19 -0.67 4.18
CA SER A 94 12.49 -0.03 3.99
C SER A 94 13.46 -0.40 5.09
N ARG A 95 13.01 -0.43 6.36
CA ARG A 95 13.80 -0.94 7.49
C ARG A 95 14.17 -2.42 7.29
N PHE A 96 13.26 -3.21 6.73
CA PHE A 96 13.55 -4.59 6.34
C PHE A 96 14.52 -4.69 5.17
N LYS A 97 14.47 -3.77 4.19
CA LYS A 97 15.34 -3.82 3.01
C LYS A 97 16.75 -3.30 3.28
N GLU A 98 16.87 -2.26 4.11
CA GLU A 98 18.14 -1.81 4.68
C GLU A 98 18.73 -2.88 5.61
N GLY A 99 17.87 -3.65 6.29
CA GLY A 99 18.21 -4.88 7.01
C GLY A 99 18.09 -6.16 6.18
N ALA A 100 18.10 -6.11 4.82
CA ALA A 100 18.11 -7.29 3.95
C ALA A 100 19.40 -7.41 3.13
N ASP A 101 20.22 -6.36 3.08
CA ASP A 101 21.68 -6.49 2.85
C ASP A 101 22.40 -6.99 4.12
N GLN A 102 21.70 -7.08 5.24
CA GLN A 102 22.11 -7.77 6.46
C GLN A 102 21.12 -8.91 6.71
N GLN A 103 21.55 -10.05 7.22
CA GLN A 103 20.61 -11.03 7.80
C GLN A 103 19.87 -10.34 8.97
N PRO A 104 18.66 -10.77 9.40
CA PRO A 104 18.12 -10.34 10.69
C PRO A 104 19.24 -10.42 11.73
N ASN A 105 19.62 -9.28 12.31
CA ASN A 105 20.90 -9.14 13.01
C ASN A 105 20.88 -9.88 14.35
N SER A 106 19.71 -10.35 14.82
CA SER A 106 19.60 -11.30 15.93
C SER A 106 18.23 -12.04 15.98
N PRO A 107 18.13 -13.20 16.67
CA PRO A 107 16.88 -13.89 16.95
C PRO A 107 15.80 -13.00 17.60
N GLU A 108 16.19 -12.03 18.42
CA GLU A 108 15.28 -11.07 19.06
C GLU A 108 14.60 -10.14 18.05
N GLU A 109 15.29 -9.78 16.96
CA GLU A 109 14.68 -8.99 15.89
C GLU A 109 13.61 -9.79 15.14
N ILE A 110 13.84 -11.10 14.95
CA ILE A 110 12.87 -12.01 14.34
C ILE A 110 11.60 -12.09 15.20
N VAL A 111 11.74 -12.22 16.52
CA VAL A 111 10.58 -12.27 17.43
C VAL A 111 9.79 -10.95 17.40
N LYS A 112 10.46 -9.80 17.41
CA LYS A 112 9.81 -8.49 17.28
C LYS A 112 9.06 -8.32 15.96
N GLU A 113 9.60 -8.85 14.87
CA GLU A 113 8.92 -8.87 13.58
C GLU A 113 7.67 -9.76 13.60
N MET A 114 7.75 -10.92 14.26
CA MET A 114 6.60 -11.81 14.43
C MET A 114 5.49 -11.15 15.24
N GLU A 115 5.80 -10.48 16.34
CA GLU A 115 4.84 -9.72 17.16
C GLU A 115 4.08 -8.70 16.29
N PHE A 116 4.80 -7.92 15.47
CA PHE A 116 4.16 -6.95 14.59
C PHE A 116 3.20 -7.60 13.58
N TYR A 117 3.58 -8.71 12.95
CA TYR A 117 2.68 -9.36 11.98
C TYR A 117 1.46 -9.98 12.67
N VAL A 118 1.59 -10.42 13.91
CA VAL A 118 0.44 -10.84 14.73
C VAL A 118 -0.49 -9.65 14.94
N ASP A 119 0.01 -8.50 15.38
CA ASP A 119 -0.79 -7.27 15.55
C ASP A 119 -1.51 -6.87 14.25
N TYR A 120 -0.81 -6.98 13.11
CA TYR A 120 -1.40 -6.73 11.79
C TYR A 120 -2.54 -7.71 11.47
N LEU A 121 -2.36 -9.00 11.77
CA LEU A 121 -3.41 -10.01 11.54
C LEU A 121 -4.60 -9.80 12.48
N GLU A 122 -4.39 -9.29 13.69
CA GLU A 122 -5.46 -8.92 14.61
C GLU A 122 -6.26 -7.71 14.10
N ASP A 123 -5.58 -6.68 13.62
CA ASP A 123 -6.24 -5.54 12.98
C ASP A 123 -6.98 -5.96 11.70
N LEU A 124 -6.37 -6.81 10.87
CA LEU A 124 -6.99 -7.36 9.68
C LEU A 124 -8.23 -8.18 10.02
N LYS A 125 -8.21 -8.96 11.11
CA LYS A 125 -9.39 -9.70 11.60
C LYS A 125 -10.54 -8.78 11.98
N ARG A 126 -10.22 -7.62 12.57
CA ARG A 126 -11.21 -6.60 12.97
C ARG A 126 -11.83 -5.90 11.76
N ASN A 127 -11.03 -5.60 10.75
CA ASN A 127 -11.44 -4.77 9.60
C ASN A 127 -11.87 -5.57 8.36
N ASP A 128 -11.38 -6.80 8.18
CA ASP A 128 -11.63 -7.67 7.01
C ASP A 128 -11.52 -9.17 7.40
N PRO A 129 -12.51 -9.71 8.14
CA PRO A 129 -12.44 -11.06 8.69
C PRO A 129 -12.43 -12.16 7.63
N GLU A 130 -12.95 -11.92 6.43
CA GLU A 130 -13.00 -12.92 5.35
C GLU A 130 -11.60 -13.35 4.92
N LYS A 131 -10.63 -12.42 4.91
CA LYS A 131 -9.23 -12.74 4.61
C LYS A 131 -8.59 -13.68 5.65
N ILE A 132 -8.97 -13.53 6.92
CA ILE A 132 -8.49 -14.41 7.99
C ILE A 132 -9.08 -15.82 7.83
N VAL A 133 -10.37 -15.92 7.49
CA VAL A 133 -11.02 -17.21 7.23
C VAL A 133 -10.29 -18.00 6.14
N LEU A 134 -9.90 -17.34 5.04
CA LEU A 134 -9.16 -17.97 3.94
C LEU A 134 -7.76 -18.48 4.34
N MET A 135 -7.16 -17.91 5.39
CA MET A 135 -5.80 -18.24 5.83
C MET A 135 -5.75 -19.06 7.13
N LYS A 136 -6.89 -19.29 7.78
CA LYS A 136 -6.98 -19.88 9.12
C LYS A 136 -6.17 -21.17 9.28
N GLU A 137 -6.33 -22.12 8.37
CA GLU A 137 -5.62 -23.41 8.45
C GLU A 137 -4.11 -23.27 8.25
N ARG A 138 -3.66 -22.30 7.46
CA ARG A 138 -2.22 -22.02 7.28
C ARG A 138 -1.64 -21.37 8.54
N ILE A 139 -2.37 -20.43 9.13
CA ILE A 139 -1.97 -19.77 10.40
C ILE A 139 -1.88 -20.81 11.51
N LYS A 140 -2.87 -21.71 11.62
CA LYS A 140 -2.89 -22.78 12.62
C LYS A 140 -1.65 -23.69 12.49
N ARG A 141 -1.35 -24.21 11.30
CA ARG A 141 -0.15 -25.03 11.08
C ARG A 141 1.15 -24.28 11.39
N LEU A 142 1.20 -22.97 11.10
CA LEU A 142 2.37 -22.17 11.44
C LEU A 142 2.52 -22.03 12.97
N SER A 143 1.42 -21.80 13.68
CA SER A 143 1.45 -21.73 15.15
C SER A 143 1.90 -23.03 15.79
N GLU A 144 1.46 -24.18 15.29
CA GLU A 144 1.89 -25.51 15.77
C GLU A 144 3.40 -25.68 15.61
N ARG A 145 3.95 -25.37 14.43
CA ARG A 145 5.40 -25.43 14.18
C ARG A 145 6.20 -24.46 15.03
N LEU A 146 5.66 -23.28 15.34
CA LEU A 146 6.33 -22.32 16.21
C LEU A 146 6.35 -22.79 17.67
N MET A 147 5.28 -23.47 18.12
CA MET A 147 5.26 -24.09 19.45
C MET A 147 6.33 -25.18 19.58
N GLU A 148 6.59 -25.95 18.53
CA GLU A 148 7.68 -26.95 18.50
C GLU A 148 9.09 -26.34 18.59
N VAL A 149 9.27 -25.07 18.24
CA VAL A 149 10.58 -24.39 18.34
C VAL A 149 10.91 -24.00 19.79
N ILE A 150 9.88 -23.80 20.61
CA ILE A 150 10.00 -23.34 22.00
C ILE A 150 9.69 -24.43 23.04
N SER A 151 9.37 -25.65 22.58
CA SER A 151 9.12 -26.84 23.41
C SER A 151 10.41 -27.57 23.76
#